data_AF-A0AB39RIZ2-F1
#
_entry.id   AF-A0AB39RIZ2-F1
#
_cell.length_a   1.000
_cell.length_b   1.000
_cell.length_c   1.000
_cell.angle_alpha   90.00
_cell.angle_beta   90.00
_cell.angle_gamma   90.00
#
_symmetry.space_group_name_H-M   'P 1'
#
loop_
_entity.id
_entity.type
_entity.pdbx_description
1 polymer ?
#
loop_
_entity_poly.entity_id
_entity_poly.type
_entity_poly.pdbx_seq_one_letter_code
_entity_poly.pdbx_strand_id
1 'polypeptide(L)'
;MRRSAQHAAKRAPGTFQDPGRLDLTREVARGAGHIAYGHGAHPFIGAALANLQTEVILEQLLPLRGEGLTLAVDRDAVERVGFAGEGDVSRRPAGPVLRLNGASRTRQGAVKVA
;
A
#
# COMPACT_ATOMS: atom_id res chain seq x y z
N MET A 1 16.74 -10.34 5.83
CA MET A 1 15.68 -9.84 4.92
C MET A 1 16.30 -8.81 3.98
N ARG A 2 16.67 -9.20 2.75
CA ARG A 2 17.23 -8.26 1.77
C ARG A 2 16.07 -7.41 1.24
N ARG A 3 16.13 -6.09 1.39
CA ARG A 3 15.16 -5.18 0.76
C ARG A 3 15.52 -5.08 -0.73
N SER A 4 14.53 -5.04 -1.61
CA SER A 4 14.78 -4.85 -3.04
C SER A 4 15.53 -3.53 -3.31
N ALA A 5 16.35 -3.50 -4.36
CA ALA A 5 17.14 -2.32 -4.72
C ALA A 5 16.26 -1.07 -4.96
N GLN A 6 15.05 -1.27 -5.51
CA GLN A 6 14.07 -0.20 -5.70
C GLN A 6 13.60 0.40 -4.36
N HIS A 7 13.37 -0.45 -3.35
CA HIS A 7 13.00 0.02 -2.01
C HIS A 7 14.13 0.78 -1.34
N ALA A 8 15.38 0.36 -1.53
CA ALA A 8 16.54 1.06 -0.99
C ALA A 8 16.70 2.46 -1.63
N ALA A 9 16.60 2.56 -2.95
CA ALA A 9 16.74 3.84 -3.67
C ALA A 9 15.70 4.89 -3.26
N LYS A 10 14.44 4.46 -3.03
CA LYS A 10 13.36 5.33 -2.54
C LYS A 10 13.60 5.92 -1.15
N ARG A 11 14.58 5.40 -0.43
CA ARG A 11 14.95 5.84 0.92
C ARG A 11 16.38 6.37 1.00
N ALA A 12 17.00 6.71 -0.13
CA ALA A 12 18.35 7.24 -0.17
C ALA A 12 18.39 8.66 0.43
N PRO A 13 19.13 8.90 1.54
CA PRO A 13 19.16 10.20 2.20
C PRO A 13 19.87 11.28 1.38
N GLY A 14 20.72 10.90 0.42
CA GLY A 14 21.31 11.84 -0.55
C GLY A 14 20.32 12.36 -1.61
N THR A 15 19.11 11.78 -1.68
CA THR A 15 18.06 12.18 -2.65
C THR A 15 16.82 12.71 -1.94
N PHE A 16 16.44 12.10 -0.81
CA PHE A 16 15.26 12.48 -0.06
C PHE A 16 15.63 12.91 1.35
N GLN A 17 15.34 14.16 1.71
CA GLN A 17 15.44 14.63 3.09
C GLN A 17 14.46 13.85 3.96
N ASP A 18 14.93 13.30 5.08
CA ASP A 18 14.15 12.45 5.98
C ASP A 18 13.38 11.33 5.24
N PRO A 19 14.08 10.34 4.67
CA PRO A 19 13.46 9.28 3.87
C PRO A 19 12.64 8.27 4.70
N GLY A 20 12.72 8.36 6.03
CA GLY A 20 11.95 7.53 6.96
C GLY A 20 10.52 8.04 7.16
N ARG A 21 10.34 9.36 7.09
CA ARG A 21 9.08 10.04 7.33
C ARG A 21 8.16 9.99 6.13
N LEU A 22 6.88 9.74 6.39
CA LEU A 22 5.80 9.93 5.43
C LEU A 22 5.43 11.41 5.41
N ASP A 23 5.80 12.10 4.33
CA ASP A 23 5.54 13.54 4.16
C ASP A 23 4.72 13.78 2.90
N LEU A 24 3.43 14.10 3.08
CA LEU A 24 2.49 14.27 1.98
C LEU A 24 2.65 15.62 1.26
N THR A 25 3.29 16.59 1.90
CA THR A 25 3.54 17.93 1.33
C THR A 25 4.89 18.02 0.63
N ARG A 26 5.62 16.91 0.52
CA ARG A 26 6.93 16.89 -0.15
C ARG A 26 6.77 17.21 -1.63
N GLU A 27 7.32 18.34 -2.06
CA GLU A 27 7.42 18.66 -3.47
C GLU A 27 8.44 17.73 -4.14
N VAL A 28 7.98 17.00 -5.15
CA VAL A 28 8.83 16.21 -6.04
C VAL A 28 8.79 16.83 -7.42
N ALA A 29 9.96 17.11 -8.01
CA ALA A 29 10.03 17.69 -9.35
C ALA A 29 9.24 16.83 -10.36
N ARG A 30 8.45 17.47 -11.22
CA ARG A 30 7.66 16.78 -12.26
C ARG A 30 8.58 15.88 -13.08
N GLY A 31 8.36 14.56 -13.00
CA GLY A 31 9.12 13.55 -13.73
C GLY A 31 10.30 12.91 -12.99
N ALA A 32 10.71 13.40 -11.81
CA ALA A 32 11.92 12.95 -11.10
C ALA A 32 11.68 12.57 -9.62
N GLY A 33 10.47 12.15 -9.24
CA GLY A 33 10.13 11.94 -7.83
C GLY A 33 10.51 10.59 -7.23
N HIS A 34 10.53 9.50 -8.00
CA HIS A 34 10.85 8.16 -7.51
C HIS A 34 11.00 7.12 -8.64
N ILE A 35 11.61 5.97 -8.33
CA ILE A 35 11.70 4.81 -9.25
C ILE A 35 10.68 3.70 -8.95
N ALA A 36 9.46 4.04 -8.48
CA ALA A 36 8.39 3.04 -8.19
C ALA A 36 8.03 2.19 -9.39
N TYR A 37 7.97 2.84 -10.54
CA TYR A 37 7.47 2.29 -11.79
C TYR A 37 8.63 1.92 -12.72
N GLY A 38 9.83 1.71 -12.19
CA GLY A 38 11.04 1.58 -13.00
C GLY A 38 11.44 2.90 -13.69
N HIS A 39 12.48 2.83 -14.50
CA HIS A 39 13.02 3.94 -15.29
C HIS A 39 13.75 3.40 -16.53
N GLY A 40 13.98 4.23 -17.55
CA GLY A 40 14.70 3.85 -18.76
C GLY A 40 13.81 3.20 -19.82
N ALA A 41 14.33 2.19 -20.53
CA ALA A 41 13.66 1.56 -21.67
C ALA A 41 12.43 0.70 -21.29
N HIS A 42 12.32 0.31 -20.01
CA HIS A 42 11.24 -0.54 -19.51
C HIS A 42 10.55 0.09 -18.28
N PRO A 43 9.91 1.25 -18.42
CA PRO A 43 9.04 1.76 -17.37
C PRO A 43 7.78 0.89 -17.30
N PHE A 44 7.16 0.83 -16.13
CA PHE A 44 5.91 0.13 -15.92
C PHE A 44 4.80 0.80 -16.72
N ILE A 45 4.34 0.12 -17.77
CA ILE A 45 3.30 0.62 -18.67
C ILE A 45 1.98 0.94 -17.94
N GLY A 46 1.69 0.24 -16.84
CA GLY A 46 0.49 0.43 -16.04
C GLY A 46 0.57 1.56 -15.01
N ALA A 47 1.62 2.40 -15.01
CA ALA A 47 1.83 3.40 -13.97
C ALA A 47 0.63 4.36 -13.79
N ALA A 48 0.05 4.84 -14.89
CA ALA A 48 -1.12 5.71 -14.85
C ALA A 48 -2.35 5.01 -14.24
N LEU A 49 -2.59 3.75 -14.62
CA LEU A 49 -3.70 2.96 -14.08
C LEU A 49 -3.50 2.67 -12.59
N ALA A 50 -2.29 2.28 -12.18
CA ALA A 50 -1.99 2.02 -10.78
C ALA A 50 -2.16 3.27 -9.91
N ASN A 51 -1.78 4.45 -10.42
CA ASN A 51 -2.03 5.73 -9.75
C ASN A 51 -3.53 5.99 -9.59
N LEU A 52 -4.30 5.90 -10.68
CA LEU A 52 -5.75 6.13 -10.64
C LEU A 52 -6.46 5.17 -9.69
N GLN A 53 -6.10 3.88 -9.73
CA GLN A 53 -6.68 2.89 -8.81
C GLN A 53 -6.33 3.22 -7.36
N THR A 54 -5.10 3.63 -7.09
CA THR A 54 -4.66 4.02 -5.74
C THR A 54 -5.44 5.24 -5.25
N GLU A 55 -5.62 6.24 -6.11
CA GLU A 55 -6.42 7.44 -5.81
C GLU A 55 -7.85 7.07 -5.43
N VAL A 56 -8.56 6.34 -6.30
CA VAL A 56 -9.94 5.90 -6.04
C VAL A 56 -10.01 5.08 -4.75
N ILE A 57 -9.10 4.13 -4.53
CA ILE A 57 -9.10 3.31 -3.31
C ILE A 57 -8.89 4.19 -2.07
N LEU A 58 -7.96 5.13 -2.09
CA LEU A 58 -7.67 5.99 -0.94
C LEU A 58 -8.83 6.95 -0.65
N GLU A 59 -9.46 7.51 -1.68
CA GLU A 59 -10.64 8.37 -1.55
C GLU A 59 -11.81 7.64 -0.86
N GLN A 60 -12.00 6.35 -1.16
CA GLN A 60 -13.05 5.56 -0.53
C GLN A 60 -12.65 5.00 0.84
N LEU A 61 -11.38 4.63 1.03
CA LEU A 61 -10.91 3.94 2.22
C LEU A 61 -10.63 4.89 3.40
N LEU A 62 -10.06 6.08 3.13
CA LEU A 62 -9.67 7.00 4.20
C LEU A 62 -10.85 7.57 4.99
N PRO A 63 -12.01 7.93 4.40
CA PRO A 63 -13.18 8.38 5.15
C PRO A 63 -13.66 7.36 6.19
N LEU A 64 -13.54 6.05 5.89
CA LEU A 64 -13.94 4.98 6.80
C LEU A 64 -13.13 4.97 8.11
N ARG A 65 -11.99 5.68 8.19
CA ARG A 65 -11.29 5.91 9.46
C ARG A 65 -12.17 6.64 10.48
N GLY A 66 -13.00 7.59 10.04
CA GLY A 66 -13.99 8.26 10.89
C GLY A 66 -15.11 7.32 11.36
N GLU A 67 -15.36 6.24 10.61
CA GLU A 67 -16.35 5.20 10.91
C GLU A 67 -15.76 4.02 11.71
N GLY A 68 -14.50 4.14 12.15
CA GLY A 68 -13.84 3.13 12.99
C GLY A 68 -13.02 2.09 12.22
N LEU A 69 -12.57 2.39 10.99
CA LEU A 69 -11.62 1.55 10.27
C LEU A 69 -10.28 1.50 11.03
N THR A 70 -9.89 0.31 11.45
CA THR A 70 -8.68 0.02 12.24
C THR A 70 -7.98 -1.25 11.75
N LEU A 71 -6.74 -1.49 12.18
CA LEU A 71 -6.11 -2.79 11.99
C LEU A 71 -6.86 -3.83 12.85
N ALA A 72 -7.11 -5.00 12.29
CA ALA A 72 -7.77 -6.09 13.01
C ALA A 72 -6.84 -6.79 14.01
N VAL A 73 -5.54 -6.57 13.88
CA VAL A 73 -4.45 -7.10 14.72
C VAL A 73 -3.46 -5.98 15.03
N ASP A 74 -2.62 -6.17 16.03
CA ASP A 74 -1.49 -5.27 16.27
C ASP A 74 -0.55 -5.19 15.06
N ARG A 75 0.08 -4.04 14.88
CA ARG A 75 0.88 -3.74 13.67
C ARG A 75 2.02 -4.73 13.44
N ASP A 76 2.65 -5.19 14.51
CA ASP A 76 3.74 -6.16 14.51
C ASP A 76 3.26 -7.60 14.26
N ALA A 77 1.99 -7.89 14.54
CA ALA A 77 1.32 -9.16 14.23
C ALA A 77 0.84 -9.25 12.76
N VAL A 78 1.01 -8.21 11.95
CA VAL A 78 0.64 -8.24 10.52
C VAL A 78 1.57 -9.19 9.75
N GLU A 79 0.99 -10.29 9.26
CA GLU A 79 1.68 -11.25 8.41
C GLU A 79 2.13 -10.60 7.09
N ARG A 80 3.41 -10.76 6.75
CA ARG A 80 3.95 -10.34 5.46
C ARG A 80 3.87 -11.50 4.47
N VAL A 81 2.91 -11.43 3.55
CA VAL A 81 2.85 -12.33 2.40
C VAL A 81 3.75 -11.79 1.28
N GLY A 82 4.49 -12.69 0.63
CA GLY A 82 5.34 -12.33 -0.51
C GLY A 82 4.49 -11.99 -1.74
N PHE A 83 5.01 -11.13 -2.61
CA PHE A 83 4.46 -10.92 -3.96
C PHE A 83 5.25 -11.78 -4.97
N ALA A 84 4.68 -12.02 -6.14
CA ALA A 84 5.34 -12.78 -7.21
C ALA A 84 6.75 -12.22 -7.47
N GLY A 85 7.77 -13.09 -7.29
CA GLY A 85 9.19 -12.74 -7.38
C GLY A 85 9.95 -12.69 -6.04
N GLU A 86 9.27 -12.76 -4.88
CA GLU A 86 9.94 -12.72 -3.56
C GLU A 86 9.38 -13.74 -2.53
N GLY A 87 8.54 -14.69 -2.95
CA GLY A 87 8.02 -15.75 -2.07
C GLY A 87 6.87 -16.56 -2.65
N ASP A 88 6.34 -17.49 -1.84
CA ASP A 88 5.20 -18.33 -2.16
C ASP A 88 3.90 -17.49 -2.28
N VAL A 89 3.45 -17.32 -3.51
CA VAL A 89 2.21 -16.59 -3.88
C VAL A 89 0.94 -17.38 -3.60
N SER A 90 1.04 -18.65 -3.22
CA SER A 90 -0.13 -19.47 -2.86
C SER A 90 -0.67 -19.14 -1.47
N ARG A 91 0.13 -18.45 -0.64
CA ARG A 91 -0.23 -18.14 0.74
C ARG A 91 -1.23 -17.01 0.79
N ARG A 92 -2.47 -17.34 1.14
CA ARG A 92 -3.51 -16.36 1.48
C ARG A 92 -3.31 -15.85 2.91
N PRO A 93 -3.51 -14.55 3.18
CA PRO A 93 -3.47 -14.05 4.54
C PRO A 93 -4.51 -14.79 5.40
N ALA A 94 -4.10 -15.17 6.62
CA ALA A 94 -4.89 -16.03 7.52
C ALA A 94 -6.20 -15.38 8.02
N GLY A 95 -6.43 -14.09 7.77
CA GLY A 95 -7.62 -13.37 8.20
C GLY A 95 -7.69 -11.94 7.62
N PRO A 96 -8.75 -11.19 7.94
CA PRO A 96 -8.87 -9.79 7.56
C PRO A 96 -7.79 -8.96 8.27
N VAL A 97 -7.09 -8.12 7.52
CA VAL A 97 -6.06 -7.20 8.07
C VAL A 97 -6.69 -5.91 8.62
N LEU A 98 -7.85 -5.52 8.08
CA LEU A 98 -8.61 -4.35 8.48
C LEU A 98 -9.95 -4.75 9.10
N ARG A 99 -10.40 -3.95 10.07
CA ARG A 99 -11.70 -4.07 10.74
C ARG A 99 -12.42 -2.72 10.71
N LEU A 100 -13.74 -2.75 10.48
CA LEU A 100 -14.64 -1.59 10.58
C LEU A 100 -15.66 -1.86 11.68
N ASN A 101 -16.12 -0.83 12.39
CA ASN A 101 -17.18 -0.98 13.40
C ASN A 101 -18.46 -1.53 12.73
N GLY A 102 -19.16 -2.46 13.39
CA GLY A 102 -20.40 -3.05 12.87
C GLY A 102 -20.23 -4.10 11.74
N ALA A 103 -19.02 -4.33 11.22
CA ALA A 103 -18.78 -5.34 10.19
C ALA A 103 -18.75 -6.76 10.78
N SER A 104 -19.91 -7.32 11.11
CA SER A 104 -20.05 -8.77 11.32
C SER A 104 -20.13 -9.48 9.97
N ARG A 105 -19.20 -10.39 9.67
CA ARG A 105 -19.32 -11.31 8.54
C ARG A 105 -20.51 -12.25 8.77
N THR A 106 -21.60 -12.07 8.04
CA THR A 106 -22.43 -13.23 7.69
C THR A 106 -21.78 -13.90 6.47
N ARG A 107 -21.79 -15.24 6.42
CA ARG A 107 -21.13 -16.04 5.36
C ARG A 107 -21.66 -15.79 3.94
N GLN A 108 -22.68 -14.95 3.76
CA GLN A 108 -23.34 -14.69 2.48
C GLN A 108 -23.17 -13.22 2.07
N GLY A 109 -22.17 -12.95 1.23
CA GLY A 109 -22.22 -12.05 0.07
C GLY A 109 -22.91 -10.68 0.07
N ALA A 110 -23.22 -10.03 1.20
CA ALA A 110 -23.75 -8.67 1.19
C ALA A 110 -23.17 -7.84 2.35
N VAL A 111 -22.33 -6.87 2.01
CA VAL A 111 -21.99 -5.78 2.93
C VAL A 111 -23.22 -4.89 3.00
N LYS A 112 -23.97 -4.96 4.10
CA LYS A 112 -24.99 -3.96 4.41
C LYS A 112 -24.37 -2.97 5.40
N VAL A 113 -24.08 -1.78 4.92
CA VAL A 113 -23.82 -0.60 5.76
C VAL A 113 -25.19 -0.19 6.30
N ALA A 114 -25.30 -0.07 7.62
CA ALA A 114 -26.50 0.45 8.29
C ALA A 114 -26.45 1.97 8.33
#